data_AF-A0A963I3A0-F1
#
_entry.id   AF-A0A963I3A0-F1
#
_cell.length_a   1.000
_cell.length_b   1.000
_cell.length_c   1.000
_cell.angle_alpha   90.00
_cell.angle_beta   90.00
_cell.angle_gamma   90.00
#
_symmetry.space_group_name_H-M   'P 1'
#
loop_
_entity.id
_entity.type
_entity.pdbx_description
1 polymer ?
#
loop_
_entity_poly.entity_id
_entity_poly.type
_entity_poly.pdbx_seq_one_letter_code
_entity_poly.pdbx_strand_id
1 'polypeptide(L)'
;MTSPELVQCYRSMAGVSRRMVEAAKANDWDLLLAHNGDLVGLRERIAASSGDGIRLSPPERDEVISLITEMQDHDRLIREITGPLRDSLRELLSRKDRSLDLHRAYGSFRQQP
;
A
#
# COMPACT_ATOMS: atom_id res chain seq x y z
N MET A 1 -13.90 -2.78 22.65
CA MET A 1 -14.57 -2.14 21.48
C MET A 1 -15.93 -2.81 21.28
N THR A 2 -16.93 -2.09 20.76
CA THR A 2 -18.29 -2.62 20.50
C THR A 2 -18.47 -3.03 19.03
N SER A 3 -19.57 -3.74 18.71
CA SER A 3 -19.91 -4.12 17.33
C SER A 3 -20.06 -2.90 16.40
N PRO A 4 -20.83 -1.85 16.75
CA PRO A 4 -20.93 -0.66 15.91
C PRO A 4 -19.58 0.08 15.72
N GLU A 5 -18.74 0.12 16.76
CA GLU A 5 -17.41 0.71 16.67
C GLU A 5 -16.49 -0.09 15.73
N LEU A 6 -16.59 -1.43 15.73
CA LEU A 6 -15.85 -2.29 14.80
C LEU A 6 -16.26 -2.01 13.36
N VAL A 7 -17.56 -1.95 13.09
CA VAL A 7 -18.10 -1.62 11.75
C VAL A 7 -17.63 -0.23 11.32
N GLN A 8 -17.66 0.75 12.22
CA GLN A 8 -17.18 2.10 11.94
C GLN A 8 -15.67 2.15 11.64
N CYS A 9 -14.85 1.33 12.29
CA CYS A 9 -13.43 1.19 11.97
C CYS A 9 -13.25 0.66 10.52
N TYR A 10 -13.99 -0.37 10.11
CA TYR A 10 -13.95 -0.87 8.73
C TYR A 10 -14.42 0.16 7.70
N ARG A 11 -15.49 0.91 8.00
CA ARG A 11 -15.94 2.03 7.14
C ARG A 11 -14.84 3.08 6.98
N SER A 12 -14.14 3.38 8.06
CA SER A 12 -13.04 4.35 8.06
C SER A 12 -11.86 3.84 7.23
N MET A 13 -11.50 2.55 7.34
CA MET A 13 -10.46 1.93 6.53
C MET A 13 -10.81 1.95 5.03
N ALA A 14 -12.06 1.64 4.67
CA ALA A 14 -12.53 1.74 3.29
C ALA A 14 -12.42 3.18 2.76
N GLY A 15 -12.83 4.18 3.55
CA GLY A 15 -12.65 5.59 3.20
C GLY A 15 -11.19 6.01 3.01
N VAL A 16 -10.27 5.54 3.86
CA VAL A 16 -8.83 5.77 3.72
C VAL A 16 -8.29 5.11 2.44
N SER A 17 -8.63 3.84 2.19
CA SER A 17 -8.17 3.12 0.98
C SER A 17 -8.63 3.81 -0.32
N ARG A 18 -9.84 4.40 -0.34
CA ARG A 18 -10.30 5.22 -1.47
C ARG A 18 -9.43 6.46 -1.67
N ARG A 19 -9.05 7.16 -0.59
CA ARG A 19 -8.13 8.31 -0.68
C ARG A 19 -6.74 7.90 -1.14
N MET A 20 -6.28 6.69 -0.78
CA MET A 20 -5.03 6.14 -1.31
C MET A 20 -5.08 5.94 -2.83
N VAL A 21 -6.21 5.51 -3.40
CA VAL A 21 -6.38 5.43 -4.86
C VAL A 21 -6.21 6.81 -5.49
N GLU A 22 -6.83 7.85 -4.92
CA GLU A 22 -6.73 9.21 -5.45
C GLU A 22 -5.30 9.77 -5.34
N ALA A 23 -4.62 9.54 -4.22
CA ALA A 23 -3.20 9.90 -4.06
C ALA A 23 -2.32 9.17 -5.08
N ALA A 24 -2.55 7.88 -5.31
CA ALA A 24 -1.83 7.10 -6.31
C ALA A 24 -2.04 7.65 -7.74
N LYS A 25 -3.29 7.99 -8.11
CA LYS A 25 -3.60 8.62 -9.41
C LYS A 25 -2.89 9.96 -9.59
N ALA A 26 -2.76 10.74 -8.51
CA ALA A 26 -2.04 12.00 -8.51
C ALA A 26 -0.51 11.86 -8.47
N ASN A 27 0.02 10.63 -8.33
CA ASN A 27 1.43 10.35 -8.04
C ASN A 27 1.94 11.03 -6.76
N ASP A 28 1.06 11.28 -5.79
CA ASP A 28 1.40 11.88 -4.49
C ASP A 28 1.81 10.77 -3.52
N TRP A 29 3.08 10.40 -3.56
CA TRP A 29 3.64 9.31 -2.76
C TRP A 29 3.65 9.61 -1.26
N ASP A 30 3.87 10.87 -0.89
CA ASP A 30 3.91 11.28 0.51
C ASP A 30 2.51 11.15 1.12
N LEU A 31 1.49 11.62 0.41
CA LEU A 31 0.09 11.47 0.83
C LEU A 31 -0.35 10.01 0.85
N LEU A 32 0.09 9.21 -0.13
CA LEU A 32 -0.17 7.77 -0.16
C LEU A 32 0.41 7.06 1.08
N LEU A 33 1.63 7.40 1.49
CA LEU A 33 2.29 6.86 2.68
C LEU A 33 1.61 7.33 3.98
N ALA A 34 1.21 8.60 4.06
CA ALA A 34 0.47 9.13 5.21
C ALA A 34 -0.84 8.34 5.43
N HIS A 35 -1.61 8.13 4.37
CA HIS A 35 -2.84 7.33 4.43
C HIS A 35 -2.59 5.85 4.77
N ASN A 36 -1.49 5.27 4.30
CA ASN A 36 -1.11 3.93 4.74
C ASN A 36 -0.86 3.88 6.26
N GLY A 37 -0.24 4.92 6.83
CA GLY A 37 -0.08 5.07 8.28
C GLY A 37 -1.44 5.08 9.02
N ASP A 38 -2.40 5.84 8.51
CA ASP A 38 -3.76 5.88 9.08
C ASP A 38 -4.42 4.48 9.07
N LEU A 39 -4.25 3.73 7.98
CA LEU A 39 -4.80 2.38 7.81
C LEU A 39 -4.16 1.37 8.77
N VAL A 40 -2.83 1.48 8.97
CA VAL A 40 -2.11 0.69 9.98
C VAL A 40 -2.65 0.97 11.38
N GLY A 41 -2.82 2.24 11.76
CA GLY A 41 -3.37 2.60 13.07
C GLY A 41 -4.79 2.08 13.30
N LEU A 42 -5.65 2.09 12.27
CA LEU A 42 -6.99 1.51 12.34
C LEU A 42 -6.94 -0.02 12.51
N ARG A 43 -6.05 -0.70 11.79
CA ARG A 43 -5.85 -2.15 11.90
C ARG A 43 -5.36 -2.56 13.28
N GLU A 44 -4.43 -1.79 13.86
CA GLU A 44 -3.93 -2.02 15.21
C GLU A 44 -5.02 -1.87 16.27
N ARG A 45 -5.90 -0.86 16.13
CA ARG A 45 -7.07 -0.68 17.01
C ARG A 45 -8.01 -1.89 16.95
N ILE A 46 -8.29 -2.42 15.76
CA ILE A 46 -9.09 -3.63 15.59
C ILE A 46 -8.39 -4.83 16.25
N ALA A 47 -7.10 -5.02 15.99
CA ALA A 47 -6.33 -6.13 16.56
C ALA A 47 -6.32 -6.10 18.10
N ALA A 48 -6.12 -4.92 18.71
CA ALA A 48 -6.11 -4.74 20.16
C ALA A 48 -7.44 -5.11 20.84
N SER A 49 -8.55 -5.06 20.10
CA SER A 49 -9.89 -5.36 20.60
C SER A 49 -10.42 -6.75 20.20
N SER A 50 -9.64 -7.52 19.43
CA SER A 50 -10.06 -8.84 18.92
C SER A 50 -10.23 -9.89 20.03
N GLY A 51 -9.70 -9.64 21.23
CA GLY A 51 -9.90 -10.46 22.42
C GLY A 51 -11.25 -10.27 23.13
N ASP A 52 -12.01 -9.23 22.78
CA ASP A 52 -13.24 -8.83 23.50
C ASP A 52 -14.46 -9.70 23.13
N GLY A 53 -14.32 -10.68 22.24
CA GLY A 53 -15.41 -11.58 21.83
C GLY A 53 -16.56 -10.87 21.09
N ILE A 54 -16.26 -9.77 20.39
CA ILE A 54 -17.25 -8.94 19.67
C ILE A 54 -18.01 -9.81 18.66
N ARG A 55 -19.34 -9.85 18.80
CA ARG A 55 -20.23 -10.55 17.87
C ARG A 55 -20.94 -9.54 16.98
N LEU A 56 -20.64 -9.60 15.69
CA LEU A 56 -21.41 -8.90 14.66
C LEU A 56 -22.73 -9.64 14.42
N SER A 57 -23.81 -8.88 14.29
CA SER A 57 -25.06 -9.39 13.73
C SER A 57 -24.87 -9.77 12.24
N PRO A 58 -25.78 -10.57 11.65
CA PRO A 58 -25.72 -10.89 10.23
C PRO A 58 -25.57 -9.67 9.29
N PRO A 59 -26.37 -8.58 9.41
CA PRO A 59 -26.21 -7.43 8.53
C PRO A 59 -24.88 -6.69 8.73
N GLU A 60 -24.39 -6.58 9.96
CA GLU A 60 -23.07 -5.97 10.23
C GLU A 60 -21.93 -6.81 9.63
N ARG A 61 -22.06 -8.15 9.66
CA ARG A 61 -21.08 -9.04 9.03
C ARG A 61 -21.06 -8.87 7.51
N ASP A 62 -22.23 -8.85 6.88
CA ASP A 62 -22.35 -8.68 5.42
C ASP A 62 -21.75 -7.34 4.99
N GLU A 63 -21.99 -6.29 5.78
CA GLU A 63 -21.41 -4.98 5.55
C GLU A 63 -19.89 -4.99 5.66
N VAL A 64 -19.33 -5.58 6.73
CA VAL A 64 -17.88 -5.69 6.90
C VAL A 64 -17.23 -6.49 5.76
N ILE A 65 -17.88 -7.55 5.28
CA ILE A 65 -17.41 -8.31 4.11
C ILE A 65 -17.36 -7.42 2.87
N SER A 66 -18.43 -6.67 2.60
CA SER A 66 -18.49 -5.73 1.48
C SER A 66 -17.37 -4.68 1.55
N LEU A 67 -17.11 -4.12 2.73
CA LEU A 67 -16.05 -3.14 2.95
C LEU A 67 -14.66 -3.74 2.73
N ILE A 68 -14.44 -4.99 3.17
CA ILE A 68 -13.17 -5.70 2.93
C ILE A 68 -12.94 -5.93 1.44
N THR A 69 -13.97 -6.37 0.71
CA THR A 69 -13.87 -6.55 -0.74
C THR A 69 -13.57 -5.23 -1.45
N GLU A 70 -14.23 -4.13 -1.06
CA GLU A 70 -13.95 -2.80 -1.60
C GLU A 70 -12.47 -2.39 -1.37
N MET A 71 -11.93 -2.60 -0.17
CA MET A 71 -10.52 -2.31 0.12
C MET A 71 -9.55 -3.14 -0.72
N GLN A 72 -9.86 -4.42 -0.97
CA GLN A 72 -9.03 -5.28 -1.82
C GLN A 72 -9.01 -4.79 -3.28
N ASP A 73 -10.15 -4.28 -3.77
CA ASP A 73 -10.22 -3.67 -5.09
C ASP A 73 -9.40 -2.38 -5.17
N HIS A 74 -9.46 -1.53 -4.14
CA HIS A 74 -8.61 -0.34 -4.05
C HIS A 74 -7.11 -0.70 -4.06
N ASP A 75 -6.70 -1.71 -3.30
CA ASP A 75 -5.31 -2.18 -3.27
C ASP A 75 -4.84 -2.68 -4.65
N ARG A 76 -5.70 -3.40 -5.37
CA ARG A 76 -5.43 -3.82 -6.75
C ARG A 76 -5.22 -2.60 -7.65
N LEU A 77 -6.14 -1.63 -7.62
CA LEU A 77 -6.05 -0.40 -8.42
C LEU A 77 -4.76 0.38 -8.12
N ILE A 78 -4.38 0.51 -6.85
CA ILE A 78 -3.13 1.17 -6.47
C ILE A 78 -1.93 0.42 -7.09
N ARG A 79 -1.91 -0.91 -7.06
CA ARG A 79 -0.82 -1.68 -7.70
C ARG A 79 -0.81 -1.52 -9.21
N GLU A 80 -1.96 -1.45 -9.85
CA GLU A 80 -2.07 -1.21 -11.30
C GLU A 80 -1.54 0.17 -11.69
N ILE A 81 -1.82 1.21 -10.90
CA ILE A 81 -1.34 2.58 -11.13
C ILE A 81 0.17 2.68 -10.89
N THR A 82 0.63 2.13 -9.76
CA THR A 82 1.99 2.37 -9.25
C THR A 82 3.02 1.36 -9.77
N GLY A 83 2.57 0.17 -10.18
CA GLY A 83 3.40 -0.92 -10.70
C GLY A 83 4.26 -0.54 -11.90
N PRO A 84 3.69 0.04 -12.98
CA PRO A 84 4.45 0.39 -14.19
C PRO A 84 5.58 1.39 -13.92
N LEU A 85 5.34 2.41 -13.08
CA LEU A 85 6.37 3.39 -12.71
C LEU A 85 7.50 2.72 -11.94
N ARG A 86 7.16 1.88 -10.95
CA ARG A 86 8.15 1.12 -10.18
C ARG A 86 9.01 0.24 -11.09
N ASP A 87 8.41 -0.45 -12.03
CA ASP A 87 9.12 -1.35 -12.93
C ASP A 87 10.05 -0.58 -13.87
N SER A 88 9.60 0.58 -14.37
CA SER A 88 10.42 1.51 -15.16
C SER A 88 11.62 2.06 -14.36
N LEU A 89 11.42 2.43 -13.09
CA LEU A 89 12.50 2.91 -12.21
C LEU A 89 13.53 1.80 -11.94
N ARG A 90 13.08 0.56 -11.70
CA ARG A 90 13.98 -0.59 -11.52
C ARG A 90 14.84 -0.82 -12.76
N GLU A 91 14.25 -0.70 -13.95
CA GLU A 91 15.00 -0.85 -15.19
C GLU A 91 16.07 0.25 -15.37
N LEU A 92 15.71 1.51 -15.11
CA LEU A 92 16.64 2.64 -15.18
C LEU A 92 17.82 2.49 -14.23
N LEU A 93 17.56 2.10 -12.98
CA LEU A 93 18.61 1.84 -11.99
C LEU A 93 19.51 0.68 -12.42
N SER A 94 18.92 -0.43 -12.89
CA SER A 94 19.69 -1.59 -13.38
C SER A 94 20.57 -1.26 -14.58
N ARG A 95 20.11 -0.38 -15.49
CA ARG A 95 20.91 0.10 -16.63
C ARG A 95 22.08 0.99 -16.16
N LYS A 96 21.88 1.82 -15.14
CA LYS A 96 22.95 2.65 -14.55
C LYS A 96 24.01 1.80 -13.86
N ASP A 97 23.62 0.78 -13.10
CA ASP A 97 24.55 -0.13 -12.43
C ASP A 97 25.44 -0.87 -13.44
N ARG A 98 24.84 -1.40 -14.52
CA ARG A 98 25.61 -1.99 -15.64
C ARG A 98 26.55 -0.99 -16.32
N SER A 99 26.15 0.28 -16.43
CA SER A 99 27.00 1.32 -17.02
C SER A 99 28.21 1.63 -16.13
N LEU A 100 28.02 1.67 -14.80
CA LEU A 100 29.10 1.86 -13.82
C LEU A 100 30.07 0.68 -13.81
N ASP A 101 29.56 -0.55 -13.89
CA ASP A 101 30.40 -1.76 -13.96
C ASP A 101 31.23 -1.80 -15.25
N LEU A 102 30.65 -1.44 -16.40
CA LEU A 102 31.39 -1.33 -17.65
C LEU A 102 32.44 -0.20 -17.60
N HIS A 103 32.12 0.96 -17.04
CA HIS A 103 33.10 2.04 -16.86
C HIS A 103 34.26 1.62 -15.94
N ARG A 104 33.99 0.86 -14.87
CA ARG A 104 35.04 0.30 -14.01
C ARG A 104 35.90 -0.73 -14.75
N ALA A 105 35.28 -1.65 -15.49
CA ALA A 105 36.00 -2.66 -16.25
C ALA A 105 36.88 -2.03 -17.34
N TYR A 106 36.34 -1.15 -18.18
CA TYR A 106 37.13 -0.46 -19.20
C TYR A 106 38.11 0.57 -18.63
N GLY A 107 37.82 1.20 -17.49
CA GLY A 107 38.75 2.06 -16.76
C GLY A 107 39.94 1.30 -16.18
N SER A 108 39.72 0.09 -15.66
CA SER A 108 40.79 -0.79 -15.16
C SER A 108 41.69 -1.35 -16.27
N PHE A 109 41.16 -1.54 -17.48
CA PHE A 109 41.95 -1.94 -18.66
C PHE A 109 42.85 -0.83 -19.22
N ARG A 110 42.66 0.43 -18.80
CA ARG A 110 43.48 1.57 -19.24
C ARG A 110 44.65 1.89 -18.29
N GLN A 111 44.80 1.13 -17.21
CA GLN A 111 45.92 1.19 -16.27
C GLN A 111 46.63 -0.17 -16.18
N GLN A 112 47.22 -0.63 -17.28
CA GLN A 112 48.30 -1.62 -17.22
C GLN A 112 49.46 -1.11 -18.09
N PRO A 113 50.66 -0.92 -17.51
CA PRO A 113 51.87 -0.61 -18.27
C PRO A 113 52.36 -1.82 -19.09
#